data_AF-A0A922F8P1-F1
#
_entry.id   AF-A0A922F8P1-F1
#
_cell.length_a   1.000
_cell.length_b   1.000
_cell.length_c   1.000
_cell.angle_alpha   90.00
_cell.angle_beta   90.00
_cell.angle_gamma   90.00
#
_symmetry.space_group_name_H-M   'P 1'
#
loop_
_entity.id
_entity.type
_entity.pdbx_description
1 polymer ?
#
loop_
_entity_poly.entity_id
_entity_poly.type
_entity_poly.pdbx_seq_one_letter_code
_entity_poly.pdbx_strand_id
1 'polypeptide(L)'
;MAMASWSSAIHSERQVLQVQVFCRKKDKNRDNFHPYKVIEITPPPRNLGIRCFPSNLQCGESVTIEGQAYTISAVTHRYQLRKGKYEPSEKRLDVLSTGRYILNLYLESLLEQS
;
A
#
# COMPACT_ATOMS: atom_id res chain seq x y z
N MET A 1 42.02 -31.48 -15.64
CA MET A 1 42.05 -30.29 -14.77
C MET A 1 40.63 -29.73 -14.68
N ALA A 2 40.13 -29.62 -13.44
CA ALA A 2 38.97 -28.89 -12.92
C ALA A 2 37.58 -28.97 -13.61
N MET A 3 36.64 -29.62 -12.91
CA MET A 3 35.19 -29.42 -12.99
C MET A 3 34.80 -28.31 -11.99
N ALA A 4 33.99 -27.34 -12.39
CA ALA A 4 33.25 -26.44 -11.49
C ALA A 4 31.88 -26.23 -12.14
N SER A 5 30.84 -26.98 -11.77
CA SER A 5 29.99 -26.89 -10.57
C SER A 5 29.17 -25.60 -10.47
N TRP A 6 27.88 -25.82 -10.17
CA TRP A 6 26.69 -25.02 -10.34
C TRP A 6 26.48 -23.80 -9.42
N SER A 7 25.46 -23.01 -9.82
CA SER A 7 24.49 -22.25 -8.99
C SER A 7 25.00 -20.93 -8.40
N SER A 8 24.23 -19.85 -8.26
CA SER A 8 22.79 -19.74 -7.98
C SER A 8 22.26 -18.36 -8.40
N ALA A 9 20.98 -18.37 -8.81
CA ALA A 9 19.99 -17.31 -8.73
C ALA A 9 20.40 -15.96 -8.10
N ILE A 10 20.37 -14.89 -8.90
CA ILE A 10 20.22 -13.51 -8.40
C ILE A 10 18.73 -13.33 -8.08
N HIS A 11 18.31 -13.70 -6.87
CA HIS A 11 17.06 -13.20 -6.31
C HIS A 11 17.35 -11.86 -5.64
N SER A 12 16.95 -10.78 -6.33
CA SER A 12 16.87 -9.45 -5.76
C SER A 12 15.85 -9.47 -4.61
N GLU A 13 16.33 -9.57 -3.37
CA GLU A 13 15.52 -9.30 -2.19
C GLU A 13 15.11 -7.81 -2.22
N ARG A 14 13.96 -7.53 -2.82
CA ARG A 14 13.22 -6.30 -2.51
C ARG A 14 12.82 -6.39 -1.04
N GLN A 15 13.59 -5.73 -0.17
CA GLN A 15 13.17 -5.48 1.20
C GLN A 15 11.85 -4.71 1.16
N VAL A 16 10.74 -5.44 1.33
CA VAL A 16 9.42 -4.85 1.46
C VAL A 16 9.39 -4.19 2.84
N LEU A 17 9.64 -2.88 2.89
CA LEU A 17 9.44 -2.06 4.07
C LEU A 17 7.97 -2.21 4.48
N GLN A 18 7.71 -3.03 5.49
CA GLN A 18 6.36 -3.23 6.03
C GLN A 18 5.99 -1.98 6.83
N VAL A 19 5.14 -1.13 6.26
CA VAL A 19 4.65 0.05 6.97
C VAL A 19 3.68 -0.41 8.05
N GLN A 20 4.11 -0.25 9.30
CA GLN A 20 3.29 -0.50 10.48
C GLN A 20 2.35 0.67 10.75
N VAL A 21 1.09 0.34 11.07
CA VAL A 21 0.04 1.30 11.40
C VAL A 21 0.22 1.82 12.83
N PHE A 22 0.44 3.12 12.99
CA PHE A 22 0.51 3.77 14.30
C PHE A 22 -0.79 4.51 14.62
N CYS A 23 -1.52 4.04 15.63
CA CYS A 23 -2.59 4.81 16.29
C CYS A 23 -2.52 4.57 17.82
N ARG A 24 -1.44 5.01 18.48
CA ARG A 24 -1.39 5.15 19.95
C ARG A 24 -0.96 6.56 20.35
N LYS A 25 -1.60 7.04 21.41
CA LYS A 25 -1.60 8.40 21.94
C LYS A 25 -0.18 8.85 22.36
N LYS A 26 0.17 10.07 21.93
CA LYS A 26 1.24 10.96 22.44
C LYS A 26 2.68 10.48 22.21
N ASP A 27 3.21 10.74 21.02
CA ASP A 27 4.66 10.93 20.83
C ASP A 27 4.97 12.14 19.95
N LYS A 28 6.06 12.83 20.27
CA LYS A 28 6.47 14.17 19.79
C LYS A 28 6.77 14.27 18.29
N ASN A 29 6.61 13.21 17.50
CA ASN A 29 6.98 13.14 16.08
C ASN A 29 5.73 13.27 15.17
N ARG A 30 5.07 14.42 15.26
CA ARG A 30 3.71 14.66 14.75
C ARG A 30 3.66 15.05 13.27
N ASP A 31 4.79 15.39 12.65
CA ASP A 31 4.79 16.05 11.34
C ASP A 31 4.77 15.07 10.14
N ASN A 32 5.10 13.79 10.35
CA ASN A 32 5.25 12.84 9.23
C ASN A 32 4.07 11.87 9.05
N PHE A 33 3.20 11.70 10.06
CA PHE A 33 2.09 10.74 10.00
C PHE A 33 0.75 11.43 9.74
N HIS A 34 0.06 11.01 8.68
CA HIS A 34 -1.16 11.62 8.19
C HIS A 34 -2.32 10.64 8.22
N PRO A 35 -3.54 11.07 8.62
CA PRO A 35 -4.71 10.20 8.65
C PRO A 35 -5.24 9.95 7.23
N TYR A 36 -5.55 8.69 6.94
CA TYR A 36 -6.19 8.24 5.70
C TYR A 36 -7.43 7.40 6.04
N LYS A 37 -8.51 7.60 5.29
CA LYS A 37 -9.64 6.67 5.27
C LYS A 37 -9.27 5.47 4.43
N VAL A 38 -9.19 4.30 5.04
CA VAL A 38 -8.76 3.07 4.36
C VAL A 38 -9.95 2.24 3.93
N ILE A 39 -9.97 1.87 2.65
CA ILE A 39 -11.04 1.08 2.05
C ILE A 39 -10.42 -0.13 1.35
N GLU A 40 -10.85 -1.33 1.74
CA GLU A 40 -10.61 -2.53 0.96
C GLU A 40 -11.55 -2.50 -0.26
N ILE A 41 -10.98 -2.42 -1.46
CA ILE A 41 -11.76 -2.23 -2.70
C ILE A 41 -12.30 -3.55 -3.28
N THR A 42 -11.86 -4.70 -2.75
CA THR A 42 -12.37 -6.01 -3.16
C THR A 42 -13.90 -6.03 -3.06
N PRO A 43 -14.65 -6.30 -4.13
CA PRO A 43 -16.10 -6.31 -4.06
C PRO A 43 -16.63 -7.39 -3.07
N PRO A 44 -17.55 -7.05 -2.14
CA PRO A 44 -18.08 -5.71 -1.86
C PRO A 44 -17.10 -4.84 -1.05
N PRO A 45 -16.97 -3.53 -1.33
CA PRO A 45 -15.99 -2.68 -0.65
C PRO A 45 -16.19 -2.64 0.87
N ARG A 46 -15.09 -2.74 1.63
CA ARG A 46 -15.11 -2.74 3.11
C ARG A 46 -14.32 -1.57 3.66
N ASN A 47 -14.88 -0.88 4.65
CA ASN A 47 -14.22 0.24 5.32
C ASN A 47 -13.36 -0.29 6.48
N LEU A 48 -12.04 -0.09 6.42
CA LEU A 48 -11.08 -0.51 7.44
C LEU A 48 -10.79 0.58 8.49
N GLY A 49 -11.51 1.70 8.40
CA GLY A 49 -11.43 2.84 9.31
C GLY A 49 -10.39 3.88 8.91
N ILE A 50 -10.15 4.83 9.81
CA ILE A 50 -9.13 5.87 9.63
C ILE A 50 -7.83 5.39 10.26
N ARG A 51 -6.74 5.39 9.49
CA ARG A 51 -5.40 4.95 9.93
C ARG A 51 -4.36 6.00 9.59
N CYS A 52 -3.35 6.13 10.43
CA CYS A 52 -2.23 7.05 10.18
C CYS A 52 -1.10 6.33 9.48
N PHE A 53 -0.60 6.94 8.40
CA PHE A 53 0.50 6.43 7.60
C PHE A 53 1.52 7.53 7.36
N PRO A 54 2.78 7.18 7.01
CA PRO A 54 3.76 8.17 6.61
C PRO A 54 3.32 8.90 5.34
N SER A 55 3.89 10.08 5.07
CA SER A 55 3.52 10.92 3.92
C SER A 55 3.91 10.32 2.56
N ASN A 56 4.90 9.43 2.52
CA ASN A 56 5.51 8.88 1.32
C ASN A 56 4.95 7.52 0.89
N LEU A 57 3.66 7.26 1.13
CA LEU A 57 3.00 6.02 0.68
C LEU A 57 2.99 5.90 -0.85
N GLN A 58 3.26 4.69 -1.35
CA GLN A 58 3.27 4.39 -2.78
C GLN A 58 2.32 3.26 -3.14
N CYS A 59 1.84 3.25 -4.38
CA CYS A 59 1.08 2.10 -4.90
C CYS A 59 1.99 0.87 -5.02
N GLY A 60 1.45 -0.31 -4.72
CA GLY A 60 2.21 -1.58 -4.67
C GLY A 60 2.93 -1.84 -3.35
N GLU A 61 2.97 -0.87 -2.43
CA GLU A 61 3.55 -1.05 -1.10
C GLU A 61 2.66 -1.94 -0.21
N SER A 62 3.28 -2.73 0.67
CA SER A 62 2.55 -3.57 1.62
C SER A 62 2.35 -2.84 2.95
N VAL A 63 1.11 -2.78 3.41
CA VAL A 63 0.72 -2.21 4.70
C VAL A 63 0.09 -3.28 5.57
N THR A 64 0.36 -3.22 6.88
CA THR A 64 -0.24 -4.14 7.85
C THR A 64 -1.31 -3.42 8.67
N ILE A 65 -2.57 -3.82 8.48
CA ILE A 65 -3.73 -3.23 9.16
C ILE A 65 -4.38 -4.32 10.01
N GLU A 66 -4.46 -4.12 11.32
CA GLU A 66 -5.08 -5.07 12.26
C GLU A 66 -4.53 -6.50 12.15
N GLY A 67 -3.24 -6.65 11.85
CA GLY A 67 -2.58 -7.95 11.71
C GLY A 67 -2.78 -8.62 10.34
N GLN A 68 -3.49 -7.98 9.41
CA GLN A 68 -3.65 -8.46 8.04
C GLN A 68 -2.78 -7.64 7.08
N ALA A 69 -2.17 -8.34 6.12
CA ALA A 69 -1.36 -7.73 5.08
C ALA A 69 -2.23 -7.32 3.89
N TYR A 70 -2.09 -6.05 3.51
CA TYR A 70 -2.74 -5.46 2.36
C TYR A 70 -1.71 -4.82 1.44
N THR A 71 -2.01 -4.77 0.16
CA THR A 71 -1.24 -4.03 -0.84
C THR A 71 -2.00 -2.78 -1.23
N ILE A 72 -1.31 -1.64 -1.26
CA ILE A 72 -1.89 -0.36 -1.68
C ILE A 72 -2.18 -0.41 -3.18
N SER A 73 -3.45 -0.25 -3.54
CA SER A 73 -3.88 -0.12 -4.94
C SER A 73 -3.85 1.34 -5.39
N ALA A 74 -4.35 2.27 -4.57
CA ALA A 74 -4.34 3.70 -4.89
C ALA A 74 -4.25 4.60 -3.66
N VAL A 75 -3.53 5.71 -3.81
CA VAL A 75 -3.45 6.81 -2.84
C VAL A 75 -4.17 8.01 -3.42
N THR A 76 -5.27 8.45 -2.80
CA THR A 76 -6.10 9.55 -3.32
C THR A 76 -6.12 10.74 -2.37
N HIS A 77 -5.73 11.92 -2.87
CA HIS A 77 -5.88 13.20 -2.18
C HIS A 77 -6.87 14.07 -2.96
N ARG A 78 -8.02 14.36 -2.36
CA ARG A 78 -9.05 15.20 -2.96
C ARG A 78 -8.95 16.62 -2.43
N TYR A 79 -8.93 17.59 -3.34
CA TYR A 79 -8.94 19.02 -3.01
C TYR A 79 -10.23 19.67 -3.54
N GLN A 80 -10.67 20.74 -2.88
CA GLN A 80 -11.84 21.53 -3.25
C GLN A 80 -11.47 23.01 -3.34
N LEU A 81 -11.97 23.71 -4.36
CA LEU A 81 -11.78 25.15 -4.48
C LEU A 81 -12.74 25.89 -3.54
N ARG A 82 -12.20 26.65 -2.59
CA ARG A 82 -12.93 27.46 -1.62
C ARG A 82 -12.33 28.86 -1.59
N LYS A 83 -13.15 29.89 -1.82
CA LYS A 83 -12.75 31.31 -1.73
C LYS A 83 -11.44 31.64 -2.49
N GLY A 84 -11.29 31.07 -3.70
CA GLY A 84 -10.12 31.29 -4.55
C GLY A 84 -8.86 30.47 -4.18
N LYS A 85 -8.95 29.51 -3.26
CA LYS A 85 -7.83 28.63 -2.87
C LYS A 85 -8.26 27.16 -2.86
N TYR A 86 -7.34 26.26 -3.21
CA TYR A 86 -7.58 24.82 -3.09
C TYR A 86 -7.35 24.38 -1.64
N GLU A 87 -8.39 23.79 -1.05
CA GLU A 87 -8.37 23.25 0.31
C GLU A 87 -8.45 21.71 0.26
N PRO A 88 -7.67 20.99 1.09
CA PRO A 88 -7.77 19.54 1.18
C PRO A 88 -9.15 19.12 1.72
N SER A 89 -9.81 18.18 1.04
CA SER A 89 -11.14 17.71 1.40
C SER A 89 -11.16 16.27 1.89
N GLU A 90 -10.43 15.35 1.25
CA GLU A 90 -10.45 13.92 1.60
C GLU A 90 -9.09 13.29 1.32
N LYS A 91 -8.65 12.42 2.22
CA LYS A 91 -7.48 11.54 2.02
C LYS A 91 -7.94 10.10 2.14
N ARG A 92 -7.83 9.35 1.04
CA ARG A 92 -8.32 7.99 0.92
C ARG A 92 -7.18 7.07 0.49
N LEU A 93 -7.12 5.90 1.12
CA LEU A 93 -6.19 4.83 0.78
C LEU A 93 -7.00 3.60 0.37
N ASP A 94 -6.84 3.21 -0.89
CA ASP A 94 -7.48 2.03 -1.43
C ASP A 94 -6.52 0.85 -1.39
N VAL A 95 -6.96 -0.23 -0.78
CA VAL A 95 -6.15 -1.41 -0.53
C VAL A 95 -6.82 -2.67 -1.04
N LEU A 96 -5.99 -3.64 -1.40
CA LEU A 96 -6.38 -5.00 -1.72
C LEU A 96 -5.72 -5.95 -0.73
N SER A 97 -6.34 -7.07 -0.42
CA SER A 97 -5.63 -8.13 0.29
C SER A 97 -4.41 -8.55 -0.54
N THR A 98 -3.27 -8.79 0.10
CA THR A 98 -2.04 -9.12 -0.63
C THR A 98 -2.22 -10.34 -1.53
N GLY A 99 -3.01 -11.34 -1.09
CA GLY A 99 -3.36 -12.49 -1.91
C GLY A 99 -4.16 -12.11 -3.17
N ARG A 100 -5.15 -11.22 -3.06
CA ARG A 100 -5.94 -10.76 -4.22
C ARG A 100 -5.08 -9.99 -5.22
N TYR A 101 -4.18 -9.14 -4.74
CA TYR A 101 -3.25 -8.40 -5.58
C TYR A 101 -2.36 -9.34 -6.41
N ILE A 102 -1.75 -10.34 -5.78
CA ILE A 102 -0.90 -11.32 -6.46
C ILE A 102 -1.69 -12.13 -7.50
N LEU A 103 -2.90 -12.55 -7.16
CA LEU A 103 -3.76 -13.27 -8.10
C LEU A 103 -4.12 -12.43 -9.33
N ASN A 104 -4.39 -11.14 -9.14
CA ASN A 104 -4.67 -10.24 -10.27
C ASN A 104 -3.46 -10.11 -11.19
N LEU A 105 -2.27 -9.90 -10.63
CA LEU A 105 -1.03 -9.84 -11.43
C LEU A 105 -0.82 -11.12 -12.25
N TYR A 106 -1.07 -12.28 -11.65
CA TYR A 106 -0.95 -13.56 -12.35
C TYR A 106 -1.96 -13.66 -13.50
N LEU A 107 -3.23 -13.35 -13.25
CA LEU A 107 -4.28 -13.40 -14.27
C LEU A 107 -4.04 -12.40 -15.41
N GLU A 108 -3.57 -11.19 -15.10
CA GLU A 108 -3.17 -10.19 -16.09
C GLU A 108 -2.04 -10.72 -16.97
N SER A 109 -1.02 -11.35 -16.38
CA SER A 109 0.11 -11.91 -17.15
C SER A 109 -0.31 -13.03 -18.11
N LEU A 110 -1.32 -13.83 -17.76
CA LEU A 110 -1.84 -14.87 -18.65
C LEU A 110 -2.63 -14.29 -19.83
N LEU A 111 -3.40 -13.23 -19.58
CA LEU A 111 -4.15 -12.54 -20.63
C LEU A 111 -3.24 -11.82 -21.62
N GLU A 112 -2.10 -11.30 -21.17
CA GLU A 112 -1.10 -10.69 -22.07
C GLU A 112 -0.40 -11.73 -22.97
N GLN A 113 -0.39 -13.00 -22.58
CA GLN A 113 0.26 -14.09 -23.32
C GLN A 113 -0.67 -14.82 -24.30
N SER A 114 -1.98 -14.56 -24.26
CA SER A 114 -2.99 -15.18 -25.14
C SER A 114 -3.21 -14.40 -26.43
#